data_AF-A0A420EQP3-F1
#
_entry.id   AF-A0A420EQP3-F1
#
_cell.length_a   1.000
_cell.length_b   1.000
_cell.length_c   1.000
_cell.angle_alpha   90.00
_cell.angle_beta   90.00
_cell.angle_gamma   90.00
#
_symmetry.space_group_name_H-M   'P 1'
#
loop_
_entity.id
_entity.type
_entity.pdbx_description
1 polymer ?
#
loop_
_entity_poly.entity_id
_entity_poly.type
_entity_poly.pdbx_seq_one_letter_code
_entity_poly.pdbx_strand_id
1 'polypeptide(L)'
;MARKPYDPPFSLRLSFEERARLTEQAEGMPLGAYIRSRLLDQPPRRKRLSQIDHDSLLRVLGQLGQSRIANNLNQLAKQANLGTLLVTPETEEALQDASKDIAEIRKLLIQALGLEITP
;
A
#
# COMPACT_ATOMS: atom_id res chain seq x y z
N MET A 1 -6.20 -19.42 -35.49
CA MET A 1 -6.17 -19.93 -34.10
C MET A 1 -5.43 -18.90 -33.24
N ALA A 2 -6.11 -18.33 -32.24
CA ALA A 2 -5.56 -17.27 -31.40
C ALA A 2 -4.32 -17.75 -30.63
N ARG A 3 -3.34 -16.85 -30.45
CA ARG A 3 -1.98 -17.11 -29.92
C ARG A 3 -2.00 -17.99 -28.67
N LYS A 4 -1.26 -19.11 -28.68
CA LYS A 4 -0.76 -19.75 -27.44
C LYS A 4 0.40 -18.86 -26.96
N PRO A 5 0.24 -18.04 -25.92
CA PRO A 5 1.31 -17.13 -25.54
C PRO A 5 2.42 -17.83 -24.74
N TYR A 6 2.25 -19.11 -24.39
CA TYR A 6 3.18 -19.88 -23.57
C TYR A 6 3.12 -21.36 -23.90
N ASP A 7 4.27 -22.02 -23.73
CA ASP A 7 4.40 -23.48 -23.67
C ASP A 7 3.60 -24.05 -22.48
N PRO A 8 3.17 -25.33 -22.55
CA PRO A 8 2.51 -25.98 -21.44
C PRO A 8 3.36 -25.93 -20.16
N PRO A 9 2.74 -25.87 -18.96
CA PRO A 9 3.47 -25.80 -17.70
C PRO A 9 4.47 -26.95 -17.51
N PHE A 10 5.65 -26.62 -16.99
CA PHE A 10 6.64 -27.62 -16.60
C PHE A 10 6.21 -28.33 -15.31
N SER A 11 6.03 -29.65 -15.39
CA SER A 11 5.66 -30.49 -14.24
C SER A 11 6.92 -31.08 -13.60
N LEU A 12 7.14 -30.77 -12.32
CA LEU A 12 8.22 -31.34 -11.51
C LEU A 12 7.64 -32.36 -10.54
N ARG A 13 8.10 -33.61 -10.59
CA ARG A 13 7.80 -34.61 -9.55
C ARG A 13 8.67 -34.31 -8.33
N LEU A 14 8.04 -34.30 -7.16
CA LEU A 14 8.67 -34.13 -5.87
C LEU A 14 8.21 -35.25 -4.95
N SER A 15 9.15 -35.80 -4.17
CA SER A 15 8.82 -36.61 -3.00
C SER A 15 8.13 -35.76 -1.93
N PHE A 16 7.55 -36.41 -0.93
CA PHE A 16 6.94 -35.70 0.21
C PHE A 16 7.96 -34.81 0.94
N GLU A 17 9.16 -35.34 1.17
CA GLU A 17 10.25 -34.65 1.87
C GLU A 17 10.76 -33.45 1.08
N GLU A 18 10.96 -33.62 -0.25
CA GLU A 18 11.40 -32.53 -1.13
C GLU A 18 10.37 -31.40 -1.17
N ARG A 19 9.08 -31.75 -1.24
CA ARG A 19 7.99 -30.76 -1.23
C ARG A 19 7.92 -30.03 0.11
N ALA A 20 8.09 -30.74 1.23
CA ALA A 20 8.08 -30.13 2.56
C ALA A 20 9.23 -29.13 2.72
N ARG A 21 10.45 -29.52 2.34
CA ARG A 21 11.64 -28.65 2.37
C ARG A 21 11.46 -27.40 1.52
N LEU A 22 10.97 -27.54 0.29
CA LEU A 22 10.74 -26.38 -0.58
C LEU A 22 9.61 -25.48 -0.05
N THR A 23 8.62 -26.05 0.65
CA THR A 23 7.52 -25.27 1.24
C THR A 23 8.00 -24.46 2.45
N GLU A 24 8.87 -25.04 3.28
CA GLU A 24 9.52 -24.35 4.39
C GLU A 24 10.38 -23.19 3.88
N GLN A 25 11.24 -23.47 2.89
CA GLN A 25 12.09 -22.44 2.27
C GLN A 25 11.32 -21.35 1.52
N ALA A 26 10.06 -21.60 1.14
CA ALA A 26 9.22 -20.62 0.47
C ALA A 26 8.68 -19.56 1.43
N GLU A 27 8.73 -19.77 2.76
CA GLU A 27 8.35 -18.78 3.78
C GLU A 27 6.97 -18.13 3.52
N GLY A 28 5.99 -18.94 3.11
CA GLY A 28 4.63 -18.48 2.82
C GLY A 28 4.39 -17.98 1.38
N MET A 29 5.41 -18.02 0.51
CA MET A 29 5.27 -17.79 -0.92
C MET A 29 4.64 -19.01 -1.63
N PRO A 30 3.85 -18.80 -2.72
CA PRO A 30 3.42 -19.92 -3.56
C PRO A 30 4.63 -20.70 -4.09
N LEU A 31 4.61 -22.03 -3.90
CA LEU A 31 5.72 -22.92 -4.23
C LEU A 31 6.27 -22.74 -5.65
N GLY A 32 5.39 -22.57 -6.65
CA GLY A 32 5.80 -22.32 -8.03
C GLY A 32 6.48 -20.96 -8.25
N ALA A 33 6.11 -19.92 -7.48
CA ALA A 33 6.77 -18.62 -7.52
C ALA A 33 8.16 -18.69 -6.87
N TYR A 34 8.29 -19.45 -5.77
CA TYR A 34 9.56 -19.70 -5.10
C TYR A 34 10.52 -20.53 -5.96
N ILE A 35 10.05 -21.62 -6.55
CA ILE A 35 10.85 -22.45 -7.45
C ILE A 35 11.33 -21.63 -8.65
N ARG A 36 10.45 -20.80 -9.23
CA ARG A 36 10.80 -19.92 -10.36
C ARG A 36 11.81 -18.84 -9.96
N SER A 37 11.69 -18.26 -8.77
CA SER A 37 12.63 -17.23 -8.32
C SER A 37 14.04 -17.79 -8.11
N ARG A 38 14.14 -19.02 -7.59
CA ARG A 38 15.41 -19.74 -7.43
C ARG A 38 16.00 -20.21 -8.76
N LEU A 39 15.18 -20.63 -9.73
CA LEU A 39 15.66 -21.15 -11.02
C LEU A 39 16.07 -20.06 -12.02
N LEU A 40 15.43 -18.89 -11.97
CA LEU A 40 15.60 -17.84 -12.98
C LEU A 40 16.24 -16.56 -12.43
N ASP A 41 16.71 -16.56 -11.18
CA ASP A 41 17.19 -15.38 -10.46
C ASP A 41 16.21 -14.18 -10.53
N GLN A 42 14.91 -14.49 -10.65
CA GLN A 42 13.87 -13.47 -10.72
C GLN A 42 13.31 -13.21 -9.32
N PRO A 43 13.22 -11.95 -8.87
CA PRO A 43 12.55 -11.67 -7.62
C PRO A 43 11.10 -12.16 -7.69
N PRO A 44 10.57 -12.72 -6.60
CA PRO A 44 9.19 -13.17 -6.56
C PRO A 44 8.27 -12.02 -6.96
N ARG A 45 7.36 -12.28 -7.91
CA ARG A 45 6.40 -11.26 -8.34
C ARG A 45 5.66 -10.76 -7.11
N ARG A 46 5.80 -9.46 -6.80
CA ARG A 46 5.02 -8.80 -5.74
C ARG A 46 3.56 -9.22 -5.90
N LYS A 47 2.92 -9.67 -4.81
CA LYS A 47 1.47 -9.93 -4.80
C LYS A 47 0.80 -8.69 -5.37
N ARG A 48 0.13 -8.82 -6.52
CA ARG A 48 -0.87 -7.82 -6.91
C ARG A 48 -1.89 -7.78 -5.79
N LEU A 49 -2.18 -6.58 -5.29
CA LEU A 49 -3.31 -6.39 -4.38
C LEU A 49 -4.54 -7.07 -4.97
N SER A 50 -5.33 -7.73 -4.13
CA SER A 50 -6.61 -8.23 -4.63
C SER A 50 -7.46 -7.03 -5.08
N GLN A 51 -8.37 -7.24 -6.02
CA GLN A 51 -9.27 -6.17 -6.49
C GLN A 51 -10.05 -5.56 -5.31
N ILE A 52 -10.41 -6.39 -4.32
CA ILE A 52 -11.09 -5.98 -3.08
C ILE A 52 -10.22 -5.03 -2.24
N ASP A 53 -8.93 -5.34 -2.09
CA ASP A 53 -7.98 -4.49 -1.36
C ASP A 53 -7.76 -3.15 -2.07
N HIS A 54 -7.68 -3.18 -3.41
CA HIS A 54 -7.51 -1.98 -4.22
C HIS A 54 -8.73 -1.04 -4.12
N ASP A 55 -9.95 -1.58 -4.24
CA ASP A 55 -11.19 -0.81 -4.09
C ASP A 55 -11.34 -0.21 -2.68
N SER A 56 -10.92 -0.96 -1.66
CA SER A 56 -10.93 -0.50 -0.26
C SER A 56 -9.97 0.68 -0.07
N LEU A 57 -8.76 0.60 -0.60
CA LEU A 57 -7.77 1.68 -0.54
C LEU A 57 -8.23 2.93 -1.32
N LEU A 58 -8.85 2.76 -2.49
CA LEU A 58 -9.43 3.86 -3.26
C LEU A 58 -10.56 4.56 -2.49
N ARG A 59 -11.41 3.81 -1.80
CA ARG A 59 -12.49 4.38 -0.96
C ARG A 59 -11.92 5.21 0.19
N VAL A 60 -10.91 4.69 0.89
CA VAL A 60 -10.25 5.43 1.99
C VAL A 60 -9.60 6.71 1.45
N LEU A 61 -8.88 6.64 0.33
CA LEU A 61 -8.28 7.83 -0.29
C LEU A 61 -9.33 8.85 -0.73
N GLY A 62 -10.45 8.39 -1.30
CA GLY A 62 -11.58 9.24 -1.68
C GLY A 62 -12.24 9.91 -0.48
N GLN A 63 -12.46 9.18 0.62
CA GLN A 63 -13.00 9.72 1.87
C GLN A 63 -12.04 10.75 2.49
N LEU A 64 -10.74 10.51 2.43
CA LEU A 64 -9.73 11.46 2.89
C LEU A 64 -9.76 12.75 2.05
N GLY A 65 -9.91 12.65 0.73
CA GLY A 65 -10.06 13.81 -0.16
C GLY A 65 -11.38 14.58 0.03
N GLN A 66 -12.46 13.87 0.34
CA GLN A 66 -13.77 14.48 0.66
C GLN A 66 -13.85 15.02 2.09
N SER A 67 -12.88 14.67 2.94
CA SER A 67 -12.84 15.17 4.31
C SER A 67 -12.72 16.69 4.31
N ARG A 68 -13.34 17.33 5.30
CA ARG A 68 -13.29 18.79 5.44
C ARG A 68 -12.00 19.26 6.11
N ILE A 69 -10.92 18.46 6.11
CA ILE A 69 -9.67 18.74 6.83
C ILE A 69 -9.10 20.11 6.42
N ALA A 70 -9.00 20.39 5.11
CA ALA A 70 -8.50 21.68 4.64
C ALA A 70 -9.38 22.87 5.09
N ASN A 71 -10.71 22.68 5.08
CA ASN A 71 -11.65 23.72 5.49
C ASN A 71 -11.60 23.96 7.01
N ASN A 72 -11.48 22.89 7.80
CA ASN A 72 -11.29 22.96 9.25
C ASN A 72 -9.97 23.64 9.60
N LEU A 73 -8.87 23.31 8.91
CA LEU A 73 -7.58 23.96 9.12
C LEU A 73 -7.66 25.46 8.83
N ASN A 74 -8.37 25.86 7.77
CA ASN A 74 -8.58 27.26 7.43
C ASN A 74 -9.44 28.00 8.47
N GLN A 75 -10.44 27.31 9.07
CA GLN A 75 -11.22 27.87 10.18
C GLN A 75 -10.38 28.06 11.43
N LEU A 76 -9.53 27.09 11.78
CA LEU A 76 -8.60 27.21 12.89
C LEU A 76 -7.61 28.35 12.68
N ALA A 77 -7.03 28.47 11.47
CA ALA A 77 -6.12 29.57 11.12
C ALA A 77 -6.81 30.94 11.23
N LYS A 78 -8.06 31.07 10.77
CA LYS A 78 -8.85 32.29 10.95
C LYS A 78 -9.09 32.61 12.42
N GLN A 79 -9.48 31.63 13.23
CA GLN A 79 -9.73 31.83 14.66
C GLN A 79 -8.44 32.18 15.42
N ALA A 80 -7.30 31.61 15.03
CA ALA A 80 -5.98 31.98 15.59
C ALA A 80 -5.60 33.43 15.21
N ASN A 81 -5.75 33.82 13.93
CA ASN A 81 -5.46 35.18 13.47
C ASN A 81 -6.36 36.23 14.13
N LEU A 82 -7.60 35.87 14.46
CA LEU A 82 -8.54 36.74 15.17
C LEU A 82 -8.30 36.78 16.69
N GLY A 83 -7.36 35.98 17.21
CA GLY A 83 -7.09 35.85 18.64
C GLY A 83 -8.20 35.16 19.44
N THR A 84 -9.17 34.54 18.77
CA THR A 84 -10.29 33.83 19.41
C THR A 84 -9.98 32.36 19.70
N LEU A 85 -8.97 31.79 19.03
CA LEU A 85 -8.41 30.49 19.38
C LEU A 85 -7.20 30.69 20.29
N LEU A 86 -7.30 30.17 21.52
CA LEU A 86 -6.15 30.01 22.41
C LEU A 86 -5.24 28.91 21.84
N VAL A 87 -4.22 29.32 21.10
CA VAL A 87 -3.15 28.44 20.63
C VAL A 87 -2.05 28.47 21.70
N THR A 88 -1.95 27.38 22.46
CA THR A 88 -0.78 27.16 23.32
C THR A 88 0.29 26.46 22.49
N PRO A 89 1.57 26.49 22.91
CA PRO A 89 2.61 25.74 22.24
C PRO A 89 2.27 24.24 22.09
N GLU A 90 1.60 23.64 23.09
CA GLU A 90 1.18 22.24 23.03
C GLU A 90 0.09 22.00 21.98
N THR A 91 -0.87 22.92 21.83
CA THR A 91 -1.91 22.78 20.80
C THR A 91 -1.38 23.06 19.40
N GLU A 92 -0.39 23.93 19.26
CA GLU A 92 0.33 24.13 17.99
C GLU A 92 1.08 22.86 17.58
N GLU A 93 1.84 22.26 18.49
CA GLU A 93 2.59 21.02 18.25
C GLU A 93 1.64 19.87 17.85
N ALA A 94 0.55 19.69 18.61
CA ALA A 94 -0.45 18.67 18.30
C ALA A 94 -1.10 18.85 16.91
N LEU A 95 -1.33 20.10 16.48
CA LEU A 95 -1.87 20.40 15.15
C LEU A 95 -0.85 20.10 14.04
N GLN A 96 0.42 20.46 14.25
CA GLN A 96 1.48 20.16 13.29
C GLN A 96 1.67 18.65 13.12
N ASP A 97 1.65 17.89 14.22
CA ASP A 97 1.80 16.43 14.18
C ASP A 97 0.61 15.76 13.51
N ALA A 98 -0.63 16.15 13.85
CA ALA A 98 -1.81 15.66 13.14
C ALA A 98 -1.74 15.95 11.63
N SER A 99 -1.24 17.12 11.23
CA SER A 99 -1.05 17.46 9.81
C SER A 99 0.00 16.58 9.12
N LYS A 100 1.10 16.25 9.81
CA LYS A 100 2.14 15.35 9.30
C LYS A 100 1.58 13.93 9.14
N ASP A 101 0.87 13.43 10.14
CA ASP A 101 0.26 12.09 10.12
C ASP A 101 -0.72 11.95 8.95
N ILE A 102 -1.58 12.94 8.72
CA ILE A 102 -2.51 12.93 7.58
C ILE A 102 -1.76 12.93 6.23
N ALA A 103 -0.69 13.72 6.12
CA ALA A 103 0.13 13.76 4.90
C ALA A 103 0.83 12.41 4.65
N GLU A 104 1.31 11.77 5.71
CA GLU A 104 1.93 10.45 5.65
C GLU A 104 0.92 9.36 5.27
N ILE A 105 -0.25 9.33 5.90
CA ILE A 105 -1.35 8.42 5.53
C ILE A 105 -1.70 8.58 4.05
N ARG A 106 -1.85 9.82 3.56
CA ARG A 106 -2.14 10.09 2.13
C ARG A 106 -1.04 9.53 1.23
N LYS A 107 0.23 9.76 1.58
CA LYS A 107 1.39 9.27 0.82
C LYS A 107 1.41 7.74 0.78
N LEU A 108 1.21 7.08 1.90
CA LEU A 108 1.19 5.61 2.00
C LEU A 108 0.06 5.01 1.16
N LEU A 109 -1.13 5.61 1.18
CA LEU A 109 -2.26 5.18 0.35
C LEU A 109 -1.96 5.30 -1.15
N ILE A 110 -1.40 6.43 -1.59
CA ILE A 110 -1.00 6.64 -2.99
C ILE A 110 0.05 5.61 -3.44
N GLN A 111 1.07 5.38 -2.61
CA GLN A 111 2.11 4.38 -2.88
C GLN A 111 1.54 2.95 -2.94
N ALA A 112 0.65 2.60 -2.01
CA ALA A 112 -0.01 1.29 -2.00
C ALA A 112 -0.87 1.07 -3.26
N LEU A 113 -1.51 2.12 -3.77
CA LEU A 113 -2.30 2.08 -4.99
C LEU A 113 -1.44 2.10 -6.27
N GLY A 114 -0.14 2.38 -6.18
CA GLY A 114 0.75 2.49 -7.33
C GLY A 114 0.45 3.70 -8.22
N LEU A 115 -0.17 4.74 -7.66
CA LEU A 115 -0.43 6.00 -8.35
C LEU A 115 0.82 6.89 -8.22
N GLU A 116 1.18 7.60 -9.29
CA GLU A 116 2.26 8.58 -9.21
C GLU A 116 1.76 9.86 -8.51
N ILE A 117 2.56 10.37 -7.58
CA ILE A 117 2.34 11.69 -6.98
C ILE A 117 2.82 12.70 -8.03
N THR A 118 1.92 13.18 -8.88
CA THR A 118 2.22 14.35 -9.69
C THR A 118 2.25 15.57 -8.75
N PRO A 119 3.33 16.38 -8.76
CA PRO A 119 3.48 17.56 -7.90
C PRO A 119 2.45 18.67 -8.19
#